data_AF-A0A7S2M5C3-F1
#
_entry.id   AF-A0A7S2M5C3-F1
#
_cell.length_a   1.000
_cell.length_b   1.000
_cell.length_c   1.000
_cell.angle_alpha   90.00
_cell.angle_beta   90.00
_cell.angle_gamma   90.00
#
_symmetry.space_group_name_H-M   'P 1'
#
loop_
_entity.id
_entity.type
_entity.pdbx_description
1 polymer ?
#
loop_
_entity_poly.entity_id
_entity_poly.type
_entity_poly.pdbx_seq_one_letter_code
_entity_poly.pdbx_strand_id
1 'polypeptide(L)'
;GGKQQKKLRINARIILLSTVAFCVTILITVNVTLLHNKQSAQASLVYPFEQKQVVVDENPIPKAALENSFHFIFSSDCTSYQRWETLTQLHSAQNVQQCGRFTWIVSGCLDEGSEHMGKGKGGANSDILTPSLLLAEVERHFPHFTVSHANETARTHHGCNELHPHVHFTPDYSDMRAFGGPFADGKSKRVFTNKQGKKLSGSYGNKYKFNNKPNGLHHWIVNFLEHDNRRDETIILNDPDFLFLTKFDFPDGLQVVPGEPAAAKYGLGAQFLDFDLEQICQRSPLEANQKCPFQNLTSSEVHKFYN
;
A
#
# COMPACT_ATOMS: atom_id res chain seq x y z
N GLY A 1 -71.39 54.82 16.76
CA GLY A 1 -71.46 54.43 15.33
C GLY A 1 -70.38 53.42 15.04
N GLY A 2 -70.65 52.46 14.16
CA GLY A 2 -70.01 51.13 14.10
C GLY A 2 -68.51 51.05 13.80
N LYS A 3 -67.84 50.08 14.44
CA LYS A 3 -66.47 49.67 14.14
C LYS A 3 -66.47 48.81 12.87
N GLN A 4 -65.79 49.27 11.81
CA GLN A 4 -65.52 48.47 10.62
C GLN A 4 -64.49 47.38 10.93
N GLN A 5 -64.89 46.11 10.86
CA GLN A 5 -63.96 44.99 10.84
C GLN A 5 -63.32 44.87 9.45
N LYS A 6 -62.01 45.08 9.36
CA LYS A 6 -61.23 44.80 8.14
C LYS A 6 -61.10 43.28 7.98
N LYS A 7 -61.75 42.73 6.94
CA LYS A 7 -61.58 41.33 6.52
C LYS A 7 -60.16 41.14 5.97
N LEU A 8 -59.32 40.42 6.71
CA LEU A 8 -57.99 40.01 6.25
C LEU A 8 -58.17 39.00 5.10
N ARG A 9 -57.80 39.38 3.88
CA ARG A 9 -57.72 38.44 2.75
C ARG A 9 -56.35 37.79 2.75
N ILE A 10 -56.25 36.61 3.36
CA ILE A 10 -55.03 35.81 3.31
C ILE A 10 -54.96 35.16 1.92
N ASN A 11 -53.88 35.43 1.20
CA ASN A 11 -53.64 34.87 -0.12
C ASN A 11 -53.30 33.38 0.01
N ALA A 12 -54.12 32.51 -0.59
CA ALA A 12 -53.93 31.06 -0.55
C ALA A 12 -52.53 30.61 -1.04
N ARG A 13 -51.89 31.40 -1.92
CA ARG A 13 -50.51 31.14 -2.36
C ARG A 13 -49.48 31.30 -1.24
N ILE A 14 -49.69 32.26 -0.34
CA ILE A 14 -48.79 32.47 0.81
C ILE A 14 -48.93 31.30 1.78
N ILE A 15 -50.16 30.82 2.03
CA ILE A 15 -50.39 29.65 2.88
C ILE A 15 -49.69 28.42 2.29
N LEU A 16 -49.88 28.15 1.00
CA LEU A 16 -49.27 27.00 0.33
C LEU A 16 -47.73 27.04 0.38
N LEU A 17 -47.12 28.20 0.11
CA LEU A 17 -45.67 28.36 0.19
C LEU A 17 -45.15 28.17 1.62
N SER A 18 -45.85 28.71 2.63
CA SER A 18 -45.48 28.50 4.04
C SER A 18 -45.58 27.03 4.45
N THR A 19 -46.60 26.29 3.98
CA THR A 19 -46.75 24.86 4.27
C THR A 19 -45.64 24.03 3.61
N VAL A 20 -45.33 24.28 2.34
CA VAL A 20 -44.26 23.57 1.63
C VAL A 20 -42.90 23.82 2.29
N ALA A 21 -42.60 25.08 2.62
CA ALA A 21 -41.37 25.41 3.32
C ALA A 21 -41.25 24.64 4.65
N PHE A 22 -42.31 24.62 5.46
CA PHE A 22 -42.34 23.90 6.73
C PHE A 22 -42.12 22.38 6.57
N CYS A 23 -42.72 21.74 5.57
CA CYS A 23 -42.49 20.32 5.29
C CYS A 23 -41.04 20.02 4.91
N VAL A 24 -40.41 20.87 4.09
CA VAL A 24 -39.00 20.72 3.72
C VAL A 24 -38.09 20.85 4.94
N THR A 25 -38.35 21.81 5.83
CA THR A 25 -37.55 21.95 7.06
C THR A 25 -37.65 20.72 7.96
N ILE A 26 -38.83 20.11 8.09
CA ILE A 26 -39.02 18.88 8.86
C ILE A 26 -38.25 17.70 8.22
N LEU A 27 -38.30 17.56 6.89
CA LEU A 27 -37.58 16.48 6.20
C LEU A 27 -36.06 16.61 6.35
N ILE A 28 -35.54 17.84 6.34
CA ILE A 28 -34.11 18.10 6.57
C ILE A 28 -33.75 17.77 8.01
N THR A 29 -34.50 18.23 9.00
CA THR A 29 -34.18 17.97 10.41
C THR A 29 -34.24 16.48 10.75
N VAL A 30 -35.25 15.74 10.27
CA VAL A 30 -35.36 14.28 10.49
C VAL A 30 -34.16 13.54 9.88
N ASN A 31 -33.74 13.88 8.66
CA ASN A 31 -32.58 13.25 8.03
C ASN A 31 -31.27 13.53 8.80
N VAL A 32 -31.06 14.77 9.26
CA VAL A 32 -29.87 15.11 10.07
C VAL A 32 -29.88 14.36 11.40
N THR A 33 -31.03 14.27 12.09
CA THR A 33 -31.12 13.52 13.36
C THR A 33 -30.90 12.02 13.16
N LEU A 34 -31.40 11.43 12.07
CA LEU A 34 -31.17 10.00 11.77
C LEU A 34 -29.69 9.70 11.45
N LEU A 35 -29.01 10.60 10.75
CA LEU A 35 -27.57 10.48 10.49
C LEU A 35 -26.75 10.56 11.79
N HIS A 36 -27.10 11.50 12.68
CA HIS A 36 -26.39 11.65 13.95
C HIS A 36 -26.61 10.44 14.89
N ASN A 37 -27.80 9.83 14.86
CA ASN A 37 -28.11 8.67 15.70
C ASN A 37 -27.44 7.37 15.22
N LYS A 38 -27.15 7.24 13.91
CA LYS A 38 -26.35 6.11 13.39
C LYS A 38 -24.90 6.15 13.87
N GLN A 39 -24.36 7.33 14.15
CA GLN A 39 -22.97 7.49 14.57
C GLN A 39 -22.72 7.12 16.04
N SER A 40 -23.77 7.01 16.86
CA SER A 40 -23.65 6.71 18.30
C SER A 40 -23.85 5.23 18.65
N ALA A 41 -24.10 4.35 17.67
CA ALA A 41 -24.42 2.93 17.91
C ALA A 41 -23.25 1.95 17.70
N GLN A 42 -22.02 2.41 17.46
CA GLN A 42 -20.83 1.57 17.39
C GLN A 42 -19.89 1.85 18.57
N ALA A 43 -20.27 1.36 19.74
CA ALA A 43 -19.35 1.20 20.87
C ALA A 43 -19.50 -0.23 21.41
N SER A 44 -18.35 -0.91 21.48
CA SER A 44 -18.09 -2.09 22.33
C SER A 44 -18.67 -3.45 21.88
N LEU A 45 -18.08 -4.04 20.84
CA LEU A 45 -18.03 -5.50 20.69
C LEU A 45 -16.65 -5.98 21.15
N VAL A 46 -16.57 -6.39 22.43
CA VAL A 46 -15.43 -7.12 22.98
C VAL A 46 -15.58 -8.58 22.58
N TYR A 47 -14.72 -9.06 21.67
CA TYR A 47 -14.65 -10.48 21.33
C TYR A 47 -13.71 -11.20 22.31
N PRO A 48 -14.11 -12.36 22.88
CA PRO A 48 -13.18 -13.21 23.62
C PRO A 48 -12.33 -14.00 22.62
N PHE A 49 -11.07 -13.62 22.48
CA PHE A 49 -10.08 -14.39 21.73
C PHE A 49 -9.36 -15.35 22.68
N GLU A 50 -9.47 -16.65 22.40
CA GLU A 50 -8.77 -17.71 23.13
C GLU A 50 -7.31 -17.76 22.65
N GLN A 51 -6.41 -17.10 23.39
CA GLN A 51 -4.97 -17.13 23.10
C GLN A 51 -4.42 -18.54 23.27
N LYS A 52 -4.09 -19.18 22.14
CA LYS A 52 -3.20 -20.34 22.15
C LYS A 52 -1.82 -19.85 22.61
N GLN A 53 -1.44 -20.22 23.83
CA GLN A 53 -0.16 -19.84 24.43
C GLN A 53 1.00 -20.33 23.56
N VAL A 54 1.58 -19.40 22.80
CA VAL A 54 2.97 -19.52 22.36
C VAL A 54 3.81 -19.31 23.61
N VAL A 55 4.66 -20.27 23.93
CA VAL A 55 5.66 -20.13 25.01
C VAL A 55 6.65 -19.07 24.55
N VAL A 56 6.36 -17.82 24.89
CA VAL A 56 7.26 -16.68 24.70
C VAL A 56 8.23 -16.70 25.86
N ASP A 57 9.52 -16.79 25.55
CA ASP A 57 10.62 -16.73 26.50
C ASP A 57 10.46 -15.47 27.39
N GLU A 58 10.45 -15.62 28.72
CA GLU A 58 10.12 -14.58 29.71
C GLU A 58 11.17 -13.45 29.85
N ASN A 59 12.01 -13.22 28.85
CA ASN A 59 12.80 -12.00 28.83
C ASN A 59 11.89 -10.84 28.40
N PRO A 60 11.69 -9.80 29.25
CA PRO A 60 10.87 -8.67 28.87
C PRO A 60 11.49 -8.02 27.64
N ILE A 61 10.81 -8.15 26.50
CA ILE A 61 11.14 -7.44 25.27
C ILE A 61 11.22 -5.97 25.67
N PRO A 62 12.38 -5.30 25.47
CA PRO A 62 12.53 -3.92 25.86
C PRO A 62 11.38 -3.11 25.28
N LYS A 63 10.73 -2.27 26.10
CA LYS A 63 9.57 -1.46 25.68
C LYS A 63 9.83 -0.65 24.40
N ALA A 64 11.10 -0.30 24.14
CA ALA A 64 11.57 0.36 22.91
C ALA A 64 11.50 -0.52 21.64
N ALA A 65 11.51 -1.84 21.76
CA ALA A 65 11.26 -2.76 20.64
C ALA A 65 9.76 -2.94 20.36
N LEU A 66 8.89 -2.58 21.31
CA LEU A 66 7.44 -2.59 21.15
C LEU A 66 6.89 -1.27 20.56
N GLU A 67 7.57 -0.15 20.81
CA GLU A 67 7.15 1.19 20.37
C GLU A 67 7.70 1.55 18.97
N ASN A 68 7.21 0.89 17.91
CA ASN A 68 7.39 1.22 16.47
C ASN A 68 8.40 0.38 15.66
N SER A 69 8.22 -0.94 15.64
CA SER A 69 8.91 -1.84 14.72
C SER A 69 8.28 -1.80 13.30
N PHE A 70 8.32 -0.65 12.63
CA PHE A 70 7.90 -0.56 11.22
C PHE A 70 9.02 -1.00 10.27
N HIS A 71 8.68 -1.78 9.25
CA HIS A 71 9.54 -2.06 8.10
C HIS A 71 8.88 -1.56 6.83
N PHE A 72 9.33 -0.40 6.35
CA PHE A 72 8.88 0.17 5.09
C PHE A 72 9.58 -0.52 3.92
N ILE A 73 8.79 -1.11 3.03
CA ILE A 73 9.26 -1.77 1.81
C ILE A 73 8.69 -1.02 0.62
N PHE A 74 9.55 -0.71 -0.34
CA PHE A 74 9.17 -0.11 -1.61
C PHE A 74 9.92 -0.81 -2.73
N SER A 75 9.22 -1.03 -3.84
CA SER A 75 9.75 -1.73 -5.00
C SER A 75 9.73 -0.84 -6.23
N SER A 76 10.87 -0.77 -6.92
CA SER A 76 11.04 0.06 -8.11
C SER A 76 11.78 -0.70 -9.22
N ASP A 77 11.69 -0.17 -10.44
CA ASP A 77 12.65 -0.53 -11.48
C ASP A 77 13.94 0.32 -11.37
N CYS A 78 14.98 -0.01 -12.13
CA CYS A 78 16.24 0.72 -12.14
C CYS A 78 16.23 1.96 -13.05
N THR A 79 15.08 2.59 -13.25
CA THR A 79 15.04 3.82 -14.04
C THR A 79 15.45 5.05 -13.23
N SER A 80 16.06 6.04 -13.88
CA SER A 80 16.43 7.30 -13.22
C SER A 80 15.23 8.06 -12.66
N TYR A 81 14.05 7.88 -13.27
CA TYR A 81 12.77 8.41 -12.78
C TYR A 81 12.34 7.75 -11.47
N GLN A 82 12.23 6.41 -11.44
CA GLN A 82 11.85 5.69 -10.23
C GLN A 82 12.88 5.86 -9.10
N ARG A 83 14.18 5.92 -9.45
CA ARG A 83 15.24 6.29 -8.49
C ARG A 83 14.98 7.64 -7.84
N TRP A 84 14.62 8.66 -8.63
CA TRP A 84 14.31 9.98 -8.10
C TRP A 84 13.09 9.97 -7.17
N GLU A 85 12.02 9.26 -7.54
CA GLU A 85 10.84 9.10 -6.68
C GLU A 85 11.23 8.47 -5.33
N THR A 86 11.94 7.35 -5.35
CA THR A 86 12.37 6.66 -4.12
C THR A 86 13.33 7.49 -3.26
N LEU A 87 14.30 8.19 -3.86
CA LEU A 87 15.18 9.09 -3.10
C LEU A 87 14.38 10.22 -2.46
N THR A 88 13.38 10.77 -3.16
CA THR A 88 12.50 11.81 -2.61
C THR A 88 11.67 11.28 -1.45
N GLN A 89 11.14 10.06 -1.57
CA GLN A 89 10.44 9.35 -0.50
C GLN A 89 11.33 9.17 0.74
N LEU A 90 12.56 8.68 0.57
CA LEU A 90 13.53 8.50 1.66
C LEU A 90 13.89 9.83 2.34
N HIS A 91 14.15 10.89 1.57
CA HIS A 91 14.39 12.22 2.11
C HIS A 91 13.19 12.74 2.90
N SER A 92 11.96 12.52 2.40
CA SER A 92 10.75 12.91 3.13
C SER A 92 10.60 12.15 4.45
N ALA A 93 10.92 10.84 4.47
CA ALA A 93 10.91 10.03 5.67
C ALA A 93 11.93 10.52 6.70
N GLN A 94 13.16 10.86 6.26
CA GLN A 94 14.20 11.43 7.12
C GLN A 94 13.78 12.81 7.67
N ASN A 95 13.17 13.66 6.83
CA ASN A 95 12.73 15.00 7.24
C ASN A 95 11.65 14.97 8.32
N VAL A 96 10.71 14.02 8.24
CA VAL A 96 9.71 13.83 9.30
C VAL A 96 10.26 13.00 10.46
N GLN A 97 11.51 12.55 10.42
CA GLN A 97 12.14 11.66 11.40
C GLN A 97 11.34 10.36 11.60
N GLN A 98 10.92 9.74 10.50
CA GLN A 98 10.23 8.45 10.54
C GLN A 98 11.16 7.37 11.13
N CYS A 99 10.70 6.72 12.20
CA CYS A 99 11.36 5.56 12.76
C CYS A 99 11.01 4.29 11.95
N GLY A 100 11.94 3.35 11.85
CA GLY A 100 11.71 2.03 11.26
C GLY A 100 12.83 1.60 10.31
N ARG A 101 12.74 0.36 9.82
CA ARG A 101 13.59 -0.16 8.76
C ARG A 101 13.05 0.26 7.40
N PHE A 102 13.96 0.49 6.45
CA PHE A 102 13.60 0.83 5.08
C PHE A 102 14.32 -0.14 4.13
N THR A 103 13.57 -0.83 3.29
CA THR A 103 14.12 -1.68 2.23
C THR A 103 13.62 -1.24 0.86
N TRP A 104 14.58 -0.89 0.02
CA TRP A 104 14.39 -0.60 -1.39
C TRP A 104 14.67 -1.85 -2.22
N ILE A 105 13.62 -2.44 -2.78
CA ILE A 105 13.75 -3.53 -3.74
C ILE A 105 13.91 -2.95 -5.14
N VAL A 106 15.04 -3.20 -5.78
CA VAL A 106 15.36 -2.67 -7.12
C VAL A 106 15.47 -3.80 -8.12
N SER A 107 14.78 -3.69 -9.25
CA SER A 107 14.70 -4.76 -10.24
C SER A 107 14.90 -4.24 -11.67
N GLY A 108 15.38 -5.07 -12.58
CA GLY A 108 15.51 -4.69 -13.99
C GLY A 108 16.62 -3.68 -14.29
N CYS A 109 17.73 -3.77 -13.55
CA CYS A 109 18.93 -3.00 -13.83
C CYS A 109 19.63 -3.47 -15.11
N LEU A 110 20.40 -2.57 -15.71
CA LEU A 110 21.35 -2.96 -16.75
C LEU A 110 22.56 -3.64 -16.12
N ASP A 111 23.16 -4.56 -16.87
CA ASP A 111 24.48 -5.08 -16.52
C ASP A 111 25.53 -3.96 -16.61
N GLU A 112 26.55 -4.06 -15.77
CA GLU A 112 27.69 -3.14 -15.82
C GLU A 112 28.33 -3.14 -17.23
N GLY A 113 28.63 -1.95 -17.75
CA GLY A 113 29.20 -1.80 -19.09
C GLY A 113 28.21 -1.98 -20.25
N SER A 114 26.90 -2.11 -19.99
CA SER A 114 25.89 -2.19 -21.03
C SER A 114 25.92 -1.00 -21.99
N GLU A 115 25.89 -1.26 -23.30
CA GLU A 115 25.79 -0.21 -24.34
C GLU A 115 24.50 0.62 -24.25
N HIS A 116 23.53 0.23 -23.43
CA HIS A 116 22.27 0.92 -23.24
C HIS A 116 22.26 1.91 -22.06
N MET A 117 23.38 2.00 -21.33
CA MET A 117 23.57 2.99 -20.28
C MET A 117 23.41 4.41 -20.84
N GLY A 118 22.56 5.23 -20.21
CA GLY A 118 22.32 6.62 -20.61
C GLY A 118 21.51 6.82 -21.89
N LYS A 119 20.74 5.81 -22.34
CA LYS A 119 19.99 5.87 -23.61
C LYS A 119 18.47 6.05 -23.49
N GLY A 120 17.93 6.53 -22.36
CA GLY A 120 16.54 6.99 -22.26
C GLY A 120 15.45 5.98 -22.66
N LYS A 121 15.62 4.69 -22.36
CA LYS A 121 14.68 3.61 -22.77
C LYS A 121 13.73 3.14 -21.66
N GLY A 122 13.78 3.77 -20.49
CA GLY A 122 12.93 3.48 -19.34
C GLY A 122 11.51 4.05 -19.47
N GLY A 123 10.73 3.94 -18.39
CA GLY A 123 9.47 4.68 -18.29
C GLY A 123 9.70 6.18 -18.42
N ALA A 124 8.78 6.90 -19.05
CA ALA A 124 8.92 8.36 -19.27
C ALA A 124 10.23 8.77 -20.01
N ASN A 125 10.79 7.88 -20.84
CA ASN A 125 12.07 8.07 -21.55
C ASN A 125 13.28 8.32 -20.64
N SER A 126 13.21 7.84 -19.39
CA SER A 126 14.30 7.94 -18.43
C SER A 126 15.42 6.94 -18.74
N ASP A 127 16.62 7.21 -18.25
CA ASP A 127 17.72 6.25 -18.32
C ASP A 127 17.44 5.02 -17.46
N ILE A 128 17.93 3.86 -17.91
CA ILE A 128 18.02 2.67 -17.07
C ILE A 128 19.44 2.63 -16.53
N LEU A 129 19.56 2.46 -15.22
CA LEU A 129 20.81 2.51 -14.49
C LEU A 129 21.39 1.10 -14.29
N THR A 130 22.71 1.04 -14.13
CA THR A 130 23.38 -0.12 -13.56
C THR A 130 23.28 -0.08 -12.03
N PRO A 131 23.50 -1.22 -11.34
CA PRO A 131 23.56 -1.23 -9.88
C PRO A 131 24.58 -0.23 -9.33
N SER A 132 25.78 -0.15 -9.90
CA SER A 132 26.83 0.76 -9.44
C SER A 132 26.42 2.24 -9.51
N LEU A 133 25.80 2.67 -10.61
CA LEU A 133 25.31 4.04 -10.77
C LEU A 133 24.18 4.36 -9.79
N LEU A 134 23.27 3.41 -9.55
CA LEU A 134 22.21 3.59 -8.57
C LEU A 134 22.77 3.71 -7.15
N LEU A 135 23.70 2.82 -6.79
CA LEU A 135 24.32 2.83 -5.45
C LEU A 135 25.15 4.08 -5.19
N ALA A 136 25.91 4.56 -6.18
CA ALA A 136 26.68 5.81 -6.05
C ALA A 136 25.79 7.02 -5.74
N GLU A 137 24.57 7.04 -6.28
CA GLU A 137 23.58 8.08 -5.97
C GLU A 137 22.98 7.87 -4.57
N VAL A 138 22.68 6.64 -4.17
CA VAL A 138 22.19 6.33 -2.82
C VAL A 138 23.22 6.74 -1.77
N GLU A 139 24.48 6.35 -1.94
CA GLU A 139 25.60 6.68 -1.03
C GLU A 139 25.77 8.17 -0.84
N ARG A 140 25.63 8.97 -1.92
CA ARG A 140 25.72 10.43 -1.86
C ARG A 140 24.68 11.05 -0.92
N HIS A 141 23.49 10.44 -0.85
CA HIS A 141 22.38 10.95 -0.04
C HIS A 141 22.30 10.31 1.35
N PHE A 142 22.68 9.03 1.44
CA PHE A 142 22.57 8.19 2.63
C PHE A 142 23.89 7.43 2.83
N PRO A 143 24.92 8.03 3.44
CA PRO A 143 26.27 7.45 3.53
C PRO A 143 26.33 6.16 4.36
N HIS A 144 25.28 5.85 5.12
CA HIS A 144 25.18 4.66 5.95
C HIS A 144 24.13 3.65 5.46
N PHE A 145 23.88 3.63 4.15
CA PHE A 145 23.06 2.61 3.50
C PHE A 145 23.72 1.22 3.57
N THR A 146 22.92 0.17 3.39
CA THR A 146 23.40 -1.20 3.27
C THR A 146 22.89 -1.82 1.97
N VAL A 147 23.55 -2.86 1.49
CA VAL A 147 23.15 -3.61 0.29
C VAL A 147 23.03 -5.08 0.64
N SER A 148 22.07 -5.79 0.06
CA SER A 148 22.06 -7.24 0.12
C SER A 148 23.26 -7.81 -0.64
N HIS A 149 24.34 -8.11 0.09
CA HIS A 149 25.26 -9.18 -0.26
C HIS A 149 24.83 -10.44 0.49
N ALA A 150 25.15 -11.63 -0.02
CA ALA A 150 24.49 -12.90 0.26
C ALA A 150 24.39 -13.41 1.72
N ASN A 151 24.59 -12.58 2.76
CA ASN A 151 24.28 -12.86 4.17
C ASN A 151 24.04 -11.58 5.02
N GLU A 152 23.90 -10.38 4.42
CA GLU A 152 23.71 -9.15 5.19
C GLU A 152 22.24 -8.74 5.26
N THR A 153 21.66 -8.82 6.45
CA THR A 153 20.33 -8.26 6.71
C THR A 153 20.40 -6.77 7.02
N ALA A 154 19.39 -5.99 6.61
CA ALA A 154 19.18 -4.60 7.03
C ALA A 154 19.40 -4.46 8.54
N ARG A 155 20.34 -3.60 8.95
CA ARG A 155 20.70 -3.45 10.38
C ARG A 155 19.59 -2.73 11.14
N THR A 156 19.31 -3.18 12.36
CA THR A 156 18.50 -2.40 13.31
C THR A 156 19.34 -1.26 13.83
N HIS A 157 18.95 -0.02 13.53
CA HIS A 157 19.58 1.16 14.12
C HIS A 157 18.80 1.59 15.36
N HIS A 158 19.51 1.72 16.48
CA HIS A 158 18.96 2.21 17.75
C HIS A 158 18.90 3.74 17.72
N GLY A 159 17.98 4.29 16.92
CA GLY A 159 17.74 5.73 16.84
C GLY A 159 17.00 6.14 15.57
N CYS A 160 16.08 7.10 15.68
CA CYS A 160 15.30 7.63 14.54
C CYS A 160 15.89 8.91 13.95
N ASN A 161 17.12 9.27 14.35
CA ASN A 161 17.75 10.52 13.95
C ASN A 161 18.35 10.45 12.54
N GLU A 162 18.65 9.23 12.07
CA GLU A 162 19.28 9.00 10.79
C GLU A 162 18.64 7.79 10.08
N LEU A 163 18.49 7.91 8.76
CA LEU A 163 17.88 6.90 7.93
C LEU A 163 18.95 6.02 7.29
N HIS A 164 18.83 4.70 7.50
CA HIS A 164 19.76 3.70 6.97
C HIS A 164 19.02 2.80 5.96
N PRO A 165 18.81 3.24 4.71
CA PRO A 165 18.10 2.43 3.74
C PRO A 165 18.91 1.17 3.39
N HIS A 166 18.20 0.06 3.23
CA HIS A 166 18.75 -1.19 2.70
C HIS A 166 18.34 -1.36 1.24
N VAL A 167 19.30 -1.50 0.34
CA VAL A 167 19.05 -1.72 -1.10
C VAL A 167 19.16 -3.20 -1.42
N HIS A 168 18.10 -3.79 -1.94
CA HIS A 168 18.02 -5.20 -2.33
C HIS A 168 17.80 -5.29 -3.85
N PHE A 169 18.84 -5.71 -4.58
CA PHE A 169 18.72 -5.94 -6.03
C PHE A 169 18.12 -7.31 -6.31
N THR A 170 17.24 -7.35 -7.31
CA THR A 170 16.65 -8.60 -7.82
C THR A 170 16.80 -8.69 -9.34
N PRO A 171 16.64 -9.89 -9.93
CA PRO A 171 16.68 -10.08 -11.39
C PRO A 171 15.70 -9.20 -12.17
N ASP A 172 15.92 -9.08 -13.49
CA ASP A 172 14.92 -8.53 -14.42
C ASP A 172 13.79 -9.54 -14.62
N TYR A 173 12.70 -9.36 -13.88
CA TYR A 173 11.48 -10.15 -14.01
C TYR A 173 10.59 -9.70 -15.17
N SER A 174 11.03 -8.74 -16.01
CA SER A 174 10.22 -8.26 -17.11
C SER A 174 9.97 -9.31 -18.19
N ASP A 175 10.83 -10.33 -18.35
CA ASP A 175 10.59 -11.41 -19.32
C ASP A 175 9.55 -12.41 -18.81
N MET A 176 8.32 -12.27 -19.30
CA MET A 176 7.20 -13.12 -18.91
C MET A 176 7.29 -14.54 -19.45
N ARG A 177 8.20 -14.83 -20.38
CA ARG A 177 8.47 -16.23 -20.77
C ARG A 177 9.20 -16.99 -19.66
N ALA A 178 10.07 -16.29 -18.93
CA ALA A 178 10.86 -16.89 -17.86
C ALA A 178 10.06 -16.94 -16.55
N PHE A 179 9.29 -15.90 -16.25
CA PHE A 179 8.67 -15.71 -14.93
C PHE A 179 7.15 -15.77 -14.92
N GLY A 180 6.55 -16.19 -16.03
CA GLY A 180 5.10 -16.22 -16.17
C GLY A 180 4.48 -14.81 -16.20
N GLY A 181 3.16 -14.77 -16.10
CA GLY A 181 2.37 -13.52 -16.15
C GLY A 181 1.22 -13.61 -17.15
N PRO A 182 0.33 -12.61 -17.18
CA PRO A 182 -0.85 -12.60 -18.05
C PRO A 182 -0.49 -12.64 -19.55
N PHE A 183 0.79 -12.43 -19.88
CA PHE A 183 1.30 -12.42 -21.25
C PHE A 183 2.41 -13.46 -21.49
N ALA A 184 2.50 -14.51 -20.67
CA ALA A 184 3.50 -15.57 -20.79
C ALA A 184 3.26 -16.56 -21.94
N ASP A 185 2.09 -16.52 -22.59
CA ASP A 185 1.72 -17.44 -23.69
C ASP A 185 2.45 -17.17 -25.03
N GLY A 186 3.47 -16.32 -25.02
CA GLY A 186 4.31 -16.00 -26.19
C GLY A 186 3.62 -15.17 -27.27
N LYS A 187 2.35 -14.78 -27.10
CA LYS A 187 1.61 -13.98 -28.07
C LYS A 187 2.05 -12.52 -28.01
N SER A 188 2.55 -12.01 -29.14
CA SER A 188 2.94 -10.60 -29.29
C SER A 188 1.76 -9.67 -29.56
N LYS A 189 0.69 -10.17 -30.19
CA LYS A 189 -0.55 -9.41 -30.45
C LYS A 189 -1.65 -9.86 -29.50
N ARG A 190 -2.25 -8.90 -28.79
CA ARG A 190 -3.34 -9.18 -27.84
C ARG A 190 -4.52 -8.28 -28.09
N VAL A 191 -5.69 -8.80 -27.73
CA VAL A 191 -6.95 -8.06 -27.75
C VAL A 191 -7.53 -8.08 -26.35
N PHE A 192 -7.67 -6.91 -25.75
CA PHE A 192 -8.32 -6.70 -24.46
C PHE A 192 -9.69 -6.11 -24.68
N THR A 193 -10.65 -6.44 -23.82
CA THR A 193 -11.93 -5.73 -23.81
C THR A 193 -11.91 -4.78 -22.63
N ASN A 194 -12.04 -3.48 -22.88
CA ASN A 194 -12.10 -2.50 -21.79
C ASN A 194 -13.46 -2.55 -21.07
N LYS A 195 -13.61 -1.78 -19.97
CA LYS A 195 -14.86 -1.72 -19.19
C LYS A 195 -16.09 -1.29 -20.01
N GLN A 196 -15.89 -0.64 -21.15
CA GLN A 196 -16.93 -0.21 -22.09
C GLN A 196 -17.24 -1.24 -23.17
N GLY A 197 -16.68 -2.46 -23.10
CA GLY A 197 -16.89 -3.51 -24.10
C GLY A 197 -16.09 -3.33 -25.39
N LYS A 198 -15.22 -2.31 -25.49
CA LYS A 198 -14.41 -2.06 -26.69
C LYS A 198 -13.19 -2.98 -26.71
N LYS A 199 -13.02 -3.71 -27.81
CA LYS A 199 -11.82 -4.48 -28.12
C LYS A 199 -10.66 -3.54 -28.45
N LEU A 200 -9.61 -3.57 -27.64
CA LEU A 200 -8.35 -2.86 -27.81
C LEU A 200 -7.28 -3.87 -28.22
N SER A 201 -6.71 -3.71 -29.41
CA SER A 201 -5.59 -4.53 -29.85
C SER A 201 -4.27 -3.82 -29.62
N GLY A 202 -3.28 -4.49 -29.04
CA GLY A 202 -1.93 -3.96 -28.90
C GLY A 202 -0.87 -5.02 -29.14
N SER A 203 0.29 -4.57 -29.61
CA SER A 203 1.49 -5.40 -29.68
C SER A 203 2.22 -5.28 -28.34
N TYR A 204 2.04 -6.27 -27.48
CA TYR A 204 2.76 -6.36 -26.21
C TYR A 204 3.79 -7.45 -26.40
N GLY A 205 5.07 -7.09 -26.44
CA GLY A 205 6.15 -8.07 -26.48
C GLY A 205 6.14 -8.97 -25.23
N ASN A 206 7.08 -9.90 -25.18
CA ASN A 206 7.23 -10.78 -24.01
C ASN A 206 7.85 -10.08 -22.80
N LYS A 207 8.19 -8.78 -22.92
CA LYS A 207 8.67 -7.94 -21.83
C LYS A 207 7.55 -7.09 -21.25
N TYR A 208 7.35 -7.16 -19.95
CA TYR A 208 6.42 -6.33 -19.18
C TYR A 208 7.11 -5.85 -17.92
N LYS A 209 7.65 -4.64 -17.97
CA LYS A 209 8.43 -4.06 -16.86
C LYS A 209 7.70 -4.03 -15.52
N PHE A 210 6.37 -3.92 -15.52
CA PHE A 210 5.59 -3.90 -14.29
C PHE A 210 5.57 -5.25 -13.57
N ASN A 211 6.02 -6.33 -14.22
CA ASN A 211 6.25 -7.63 -13.59
C ASN A 211 7.41 -7.60 -12.57
N ASN A 212 8.29 -6.59 -12.66
CA ASN A 212 9.40 -6.39 -11.74
C ASN A 212 8.94 -6.16 -10.30
N LYS A 213 7.91 -5.35 -10.08
CA LYS A 213 7.44 -5.03 -8.72
C LYS A 213 6.97 -6.26 -7.92
N PRO A 214 5.96 -7.03 -8.38
CA PRO A 214 5.47 -8.18 -7.61
C PRO A 214 6.52 -9.30 -7.49
N ASN A 215 7.31 -9.56 -8.53
CA ASN A 215 8.31 -10.64 -8.48
C ASN A 215 9.57 -10.24 -7.71
N GLY A 216 9.97 -8.96 -7.74
CA GLY A 216 11.03 -8.45 -6.88
C GLY A 216 10.64 -8.51 -5.41
N LEU A 217 9.39 -8.16 -5.09
CA LEU A 217 8.84 -8.34 -3.74
C LEU A 217 8.83 -9.81 -3.32
N HIS A 218 8.34 -10.69 -4.18
CA HIS A 218 8.36 -12.13 -3.91
C HIS A 218 9.78 -12.67 -3.70
N HIS A 219 10.74 -12.29 -4.56
CA HIS A 219 12.16 -12.63 -4.42
C HIS A 219 12.67 -12.22 -3.04
N TRP A 220 12.43 -10.97 -2.65
CA TRP A 220 12.86 -10.47 -1.34
C TRP A 220 12.23 -11.26 -0.20
N ILE A 221 10.94 -11.59 -0.26
CA ILE A 221 10.27 -12.39 0.77
C ILE A 221 10.94 -13.77 0.91
N VAL A 222 11.11 -14.50 -0.19
CA VAL A 222 11.62 -15.88 -0.14
C VAL A 222 13.12 -15.96 0.14
N ASN A 223 13.92 -15.05 -0.43
CA ASN A 223 15.38 -15.15 -0.30
C ASN A 223 15.91 -14.39 0.91
N PHE A 224 15.23 -13.32 1.34
CA PHE A 224 15.72 -12.44 2.40
C PHE A 224 14.86 -12.55 3.65
N LEU A 225 13.55 -12.32 3.55
CA LEU A 225 12.69 -12.28 4.73
C LEU A 225 12.59 -13.65 5.40
N GLU A 226 12.62 -14.75 4.65
CA GLU A 226 12.63 -16.11 5.21
C GLU A 226 13.78 -16.34 6.20
N HIS A 227 14.95 -15.75 5.95
CA HIS A 227 16.15 -15.86 6.79
C HIS A 227 16.26 -14.75 7.86
N ASP A 228 15.33 -13.78 7.86
CA ASP A 228 15.28 -12.72 8.87
C ASP A 228 14.49 -13.21 10.10
N ASN A 229 15.15 -13.26 11.25
CA ASN A 229 14.55 -13.72 12.51
C ASN A 229 13.64 -12.67 13.17
N ARG A 230 13.61 -11.44 12.67
CA ARG A 230 12.70 -10.38 13.14
C ARG A 230 11.32 -10.57 12.53
N ARG A 231 10.39 -11.06 13.34
CA ARG A 231 9.00 -11.41 12.95
C ARG A 231 7.96 -10.52 13.64
N ASP A 232 8.40 -9.67 14.55
CA ASP A 232 7.62 -8.76 15.38
C ASP A 232 7.44 -7.38 14.74
N GLU A 233 7.89 -7.20 13.50
CA GLU A 233 7.77 -5.96 12.77
C GLU A 233 6.50 -5.88 11.91
N THR A 234 5.90 -4.71 11.87
CA THR A 234 4.85 -4.38 10.91
C THR A 234 5.47 -4.07 9.55
N ILE A 235 5.19 -4.90 8.54
CA ILE A 235 5.58 -4.62 7.17
C ILE A 235 4.62 -3.61 6.54
N ILE A 236 5.16 -2.47 6.10
CA ILE A 236 4.45 -1.43 5.35
C ILE A 236 4.89 -1.49 3.89
N LEU A 237 3.96 -1.86 2.99
CA LEU A 237 4.21 -1.86 1.54
C LEU A 237 3.80 -0.51 0.94
N ASN A 238 4.77 0.25 0.43
CA ASN A 238 4.55 1.55 -0.21
C ASN A 238 5.05 1.54 -1.67
N ASP A 239 4.36 2.29 -2.53
CA ASP A 239 4.90 2.62 -3.84
C ASP A 239 5.97 3.74 -3.70
N PRO A 240 6.92 3.82 -4.66
CA PRO A 240 8.02 4.78 -4.62
C PRO A 240 7.58 6.24 -4.84
N ASP A 241 6.38 6.49 -5.38
CA ASP A 241 5.82 7.82 -5.64
C ASP A 241 5.06 8.42 -4.44
N PHE A 242 5.11 7.77 -3.27
CA PHE A 242 4.57 8.29 -2.01
C PHE A 242 5.57 9.19 -1.29
N LEU A 243 5.04 10.14 -0.51
CA LEU A 243 5.83 11.03 0.34
C LEU A 243 5.35 10.97 1.79
N PHE A 244 6.30 11.03 2.71
CA PHE A 244 6.01 11.23 4.13
C PHE A 244 5.83 12.73 4.40
N LEU A 245 4.59 13.12 4.68
CA LEU A 245 4.26 14.50 5.10
C LEU A 245 4.29 14.65 6.63
N THR A 246 4.06 13.55 7.34
CA THR A 246 4.15 13.42 8.80
C THR A 246 4.74 12.05 9.13
N LYS A 247 5.13 11.85 10.39
CA LYS A 247 5.44 10.51 10.89
C LYS A 247 4.22 9.61 10.70
N PHE A 248 4.43 8.46 10.09
CA PHE A 248 3.51 7.35 10.10
C PHE A 248 3.54 6.71 11.49
N ASP A 249 2.35 6.56 12.04
CA ASP A 249 2.08 5.83 13.26
C ASP A 249 0.68 5.22 13.16
N PHE A 250 0.41 4.17 13.94
CA PHE A 250 -0.95 3.68 14.08
C PHE A 250 -1.75 4.60 15.01
N PRO A 251 -3.04 4.84 14.72
CA PRO A 251 -3.91 5.48 15.70
C PRO A 251 -3.98 4.66 16.99
N ASP A 252 -4.11 5.34 18.13
CA ASP A 252 -4.10 4.71 19.46
C ASP A 252 -4.96 3.43 19.53
N GLY A 253 -4.32 2.33 19.93
CA GLY A 253 -4.96 1.04 20.13
C GLY A 253 -5.22 0.22 18.86
N LEU A 254 -4.91 0.75 17.67
CA LEU A 254 -4.96 -0.02 16.43
C LEU A 254 -3.59 -0.65 16.13
N GLN A 255 -3.61 -1.91 15.73
CA GLN A 255 -2.43 -2.64 15.28
C GLN A 255 -2.82 -3.53 14.10
N VAL A 256 -1.87 -3.84 13.23
CA VAL A 256 -2.02 -4.96 12.31
C VAL A 256 -1.55 -6.22 13.01
N VAL A 257 -2.25 -7.33 12.78
CA VAL A 257 -1.87 -8.64 13.32
C VAL A 257 -1.63 -9.62 12.17
N PRO A 258 -0.80 -10.65 12.36
CA PRO A 258 -0.57 -11.67 11.34
C PRO A 258 -1.90 -12.24 10.82
N GLY A 259 -2.07 -12.25 9.49
CA GLY A 259 -3.28 -12.72 8.82
C GLY A 259 -4.40 -11.68 8.67
N GLU A 260 -4.29 -10.51 9.32
CA GLU A 260 -5.25 -9.41 9.19
C GLU A 260 -4.56 -8.15 8.62
N PRO A 261 -4.26 -8.14 7.30
CA PRO A 261 -3.63 -6.99 6.67
C PRO A 261 -4.58 -5.81 6.62
N ALA A 262 -4.01 -4.62 6.46
CA ALA A 262 -4.77 -3.43 6.12
C ALA A 262 -4.23 -2.73 4.88
N ALA A 263 -5.11 -1.97 4.23
CA ALA A 263 -4.77 -1.22 3.02
C ALA A 263 -5.54 0.11 2.96
N ALA A 264 -4.95 1.08 2.26
CA ALA A 264 -5.65 2.27 1.86
C ALA A 264 -6.78 1.95 0.87
N LYS A 265 -7.80 2.82 0.79
CA LYS A 265 -8.85 2.76 -0.25
C LYS A 265 -8.33 3.13 -1.66
N TYR A 266 -7.04 3.37 -1.81
CA TYR A 266 -6.39 3.77 -3.06
C TYR A 266 -5.98 2.55 -3.90
N GLY A 267 -6.06 2.72 -5.23
CA GLY A 267 -5.60 1.70 -6.19
C GLY A 267 -6.38 0.38 -6.07
N LEU A 268 -5.65 -0.71 -5.87
CA LEU A 268 -6.24 -2.04 -5.67
C LEU A 268 -6.92 -2.14 -4.29
N GLY A 269 -6.40 -1.48 -3.25
CA GLY A 269 -6.97 -1.48 -1.91
C GLY A 269 -7.37 -2.87 -1.42
N ALA A 270 -8.64 -3.06 -1.08
CA ALA A 270 -9.20 -4.35 -0.66
C ALA A 270 -9.83 -5.17 -1.82
N GLN A 271 -9.73 -4.70 -3.07
CA GLN A 271 -10.30 -5.38 -4.25
C GLN A 271 -9.58 -6.71 -4.54
N PHE A 272 -8.40 -6.95 -3.97
CA PHE A 272 -7.73 -8.25 -4.09
C PHE A 272 -8.55 -9.39 -3.46
N LEU A 273 -9.45 -9.08 -2.52
CA LEU A 273 -10.37 -10.05 -1.92
C LEU A 273 -11.42 -10.56 -2.92
N ASP A 274 -11.67 -9.82 -4.01
CA ASP A 274 -12.59 -10.24 -5.07
C ASP A 274 -11.90 -11.16 -6.10
N PHE A 275 -10.60 -11.43 -5.93
CA PHE A 275 -9.83 -12.28 -6.84
C PHE A 275 -9.93 -13.75 -6.44
N ASP A 276 -9.37 -14.63 -7.28
CA ASP A 276 -9.21 -16.04 -6.94
C ASP A 276 -8.13 -16.21 -5.85
N LEU A 277 -8.57 -16.05 -4.59
CA LEU A 277 -7.71 -16.14 -3.41
C LEU A 277 -7.05 -17.52 -3.28
N GLU A 278 -7.71 -18.59 -3.74
CA GLU A 278 -7.14 -19.93 -3.73
C GLU A 278 -5.93 -20.00 -4.66
N GLN A 279 -6.08 -19.53 -5.90
CA GLN A 279 -4.96 -19.45 -6.85
C GLN A 279 -3.83 -18.55 -6.36
N ILE A 280 -4.16 -17.41 -5.72
CA ILE A 280 -3.15 -16.51 -5.13
C ILE A 280 -2.36 -17.23 -4.04
N CYS A 281 -3.05 -17.88 -3.11
CA CYS A 281 -2.42 -18.56 -1.99
C CYS A 281 -1.64 -19.82 -2.39
N GLN A 282 -2.03 -20.53 -3.46
CA GLN A 282 -1.25 -21.64 -4.02
C GLN A 282 0.11 -21.20 -4.58
N ARG A 283 0.28 -19.91 -4.92
CA ARG A 283 1.57 -19.35 -5.37
C ARG A 283 2.42 -18.79 -4.25
N SER A 284 1.84 -18.63 -3.06
CA SER A 284 2.58 -18.22 -1.87
C SER A 284 3.40 -19.40 -1.35
N PRO A 285 4.56 -19.17 -0.70
CA PRO A 285 5.31 -20.21 0.02
C PRO A 285 4.57 -20.63 1.32
N LEU A 286 3.26 -20.86 1.25
CA LEU A 286 2.48 -21.46 2.34
C LEU A 286 2.68 -22.97 2.30
N GLU A 287 2.68 -23.61 3.46
CA GLU A 287 2.76 -25.06 3.52
C GLU A 287 1.61 -25.70 2.73
N ALA A 288 1.92 -26.76 1.97
CA ALA A 288 0.91 -27.52 1.26
C ALA A 288 -0.17 -27.98 2.26
N ASN A 289 -1.44 -27.65 1.98
CA ASN A 289 -2.64 -27.88 2.80
C ASN A 289 -3.07 -26.77 3.76
N GLN A 290 -2.37 -25.63 3.82
CA GLN A 290 -2.86 -24.51 4.62
C GLN A 290 -3.96 -23.75 3.87
N LYS A 291 -5.12 -23.54 4.53
CA LYS A 291 -6.17 -22.68 3.96
C LYS A 291 -5.63 -21.27 3.75
N CYS A 292 -6.02 -20.65 2.65
CA CYS A 292 -5.59 -19.29 2.35
C CYS A 292 -6.04 -18.34 3.48
N PRO A 293 -5.11 -17.62 4.13
CA PRO A 293 -5.41 -16.86 5.36
C PRO A 293 -6.41 -15.72 5.12
N PHE A 294 -6.59 -15.30 3.87
CA PHE A 294 -7.45 -14.18 3.50
C PHE A 294 -8.88 -14.60 3.15
N GLN A 295 -9.22 -15.90 3.15
CA GLN A 295 -10.52 -16.41 2.69
C GLN A 295 -11.72 -15.83 3.46
N ASN A 296 -11.52 -15.43 4.71
CA ASN A 296 -12.58 -14.92 5.57
C ASN A 296 -12.56 -13.40 5.73
N LEU A 297 -11.63 -12.70 5.08
CA LEU A 297 -11.51 -11.25 5.20
C LEU A 297 -12.57 -10.55 4.34
N THR A 298 -13.12 -9.48 4.90
CA THR A 298 -14.01 -8.54 4.22
C THR A 298 -13.27 -7.25 3.87
N SER A 299 -13.75 -6.51 2.87
CA SER A 299 -13.16 -5.21 2.51
C SER A 299 -13.18 -4.21 3.68
N SER A 300 -14.20 -4.27 4.54
CA SER A 300 -14.26 -3.45 5.76
C SER A 300 -13.15 -3.77 6.75
N GLU A 301 -12.77 -5.05 6.88
CA GLU A 301 -11.67 -5.46 7.77
C GLU A 301 -10.31 -5.06 7.23
N VAL A 302 -10.15 -4.92 5.90
CA VAL A 302 -8.91 -4.44 5.29
C VAL A 302 -8.81 -2.91 5.33
N HIS A 303 -9.92 -2.18 5.28
CA HIS A 303 -9.93 -0.70 5.28
C HIS A 303 -9.91 -0.06 6.67
N LYS A 304 -9.48 -0.79 7.72
CA LYS A 304 -9.51 -0.38 9.14
C LYS A 304 -8.92 1.01 9.44
N PHE A 305 -7.90 1.46 8.69
CA PHE A 305 -7.15 2.69 9.01
C PHE A 305 -7.52 3.91 8.16
N TYR A 306 -8.49 3.79 7.25
CA TYR A 306 -8.83 4.86 6.30
C TYR A 306 -10.34 5.13 6.29
N ASN A 307 -10.78 5.93 7.26
CA ASN A 307 -12.10 6.56 7.26
C ASN A 307 -12.03 7.96 6.68
#